data_AF-A0A3B1BRG7-F1
#
_entry.id   AF-A0A3B1BRG7-F1
#
_cell.length_a   1.000
_cell.length_b   1.000
_cell.length_c   1.000
_cell.angle_alpha   90.00
_cell.angle_beta   90.00
_cell.angle_gamma   90.00
#
_symmetry.space_group_name_H-M   'P 1'
#
loop_
_entity.id
_entity.type
_entity.pdbx_description
1 polymer ?
#
loop_
_entity_poly.entity_id
_entity_poly.type
_entity_poly.pdbx_seq_one_letter_code
_entity_poly.pdbx_strand_id
1 'polypeptide(L)' 'MSLEQLTSIAAIRQFLEGTQAVAFGIATHKQERYQWVQKTGVKHRYLLLGKADRGFVTRYLMKVTGGYFVSLA' A
#
# COMPACT_ATOMS: atom_id res chain seq x y z
N MET A 1 -1.32 -12.14 7.97
CA MET A 1 -1.99 -11.86 6.68
C MET A 1 -0.92 -11.45 5.68
N SER A 2 -0.86 -12.10 4.51
CA SER A 2 0.14 -11.79 3.48
C SER A 2 -0.36 -10.67 2.58
N LEU A 3 0.51 -9.75 2.16
CA LEU A 3 0.10 -8.55 1.43
C LEU A 3 -0.44 -8.85 0.02
N GLU A 4 -0.03 -9.98 -0.55
CA GLU A 4 -0.58 -10.47 -1.81
C GLU A 4 -2.09 -10.73 -1.71
N GLN A 5 -2.58 -11.02 -0.51
CA GLN A 5 -4.00 -11.26 -0.19
C GLN A 5 -4.80 -9.96 -0.01
N LEU A 6 -4.14 -8.79 -0.01
CA LEU A 6 -4.81 -7.48 -0.02
C LEU A 6 -5.27 -7.16 -1.44
N THR A 7 -6.35 -7.80 -1.89
CA THR A 7 -6.90 -7.64 -3.24
C THR A 7 -8.06 -6.65 -3.32
N SER A 8 -8.58 -6.20 -2.18
CA SER A 8 -9.72 -5.26 -2.10
C SER A 8 -9.46 -4.09 -1.16
N ILE A 9 -10.21 -3.01 -1.33
CA ILE A 9 -10.17 -1.85 -0.42
C ILE A 9 -10.62 -2.24 0.99
N ALA A 10 -11.60 -3.13 1.13
CA ALA A 10 -12.04 -3.64 2.43
C ALA A 10 -10.91 -4.38 3.16
N ALA A 11 -10.14 -5.21 2.45
CA ALA A 11 -8.98 -5.90 3.00
C ALA A 11 -7.88 -4.90 3.41
N ILE A 12 -7.65 -3.85 2.60
CA ILE A 12 -6.74 -2.75 2.95
C ILE A 12 -7.18 -2.04 4.24
N ARG A 13 -8.48 -1.76 4.41
CA ARG A 13 -9.01 -1.12 5.62
C ARG A 13 -8.80 -1.99 6.85
N GLN A 14 -9.19 -3.26 6.78
CA GLN A 14 -8.98 -4.23 7.87
C GLN A 14 -7.49 -4.35 8.23
N PHE A 15 -6.61 -4.36 7.24
CA PHE A 15 -5.16 -4.36 7.47
C PHE A 15 -4.66 -3.10 8.18
N LEU A 16 -5.18 -1.93 7.81
CA LEU A 16 -4.81 -0.67 8.46
C LEU A 16 -5.30 -0.58 9.90
N GLU A 17 -6.50 -1.11 10.17
CA GLU A 17 -7.10 -1.21 11.51
C GLU A 17 -6.39 -2.24 12.40
N GLY A 18 -5.77 -3.26 11.81
CA GLY A 18 -4.96 -4.24 12.52
C GLY A 18 -3.76 -3.59 13.24
N THR A 19 -3.69 -3.79 14.56
CA THR A 19 -2.63 -3.30 15.46
C THR A 19 -1.29 -4.02 15.31
N GLN A 20 -1.16 -4.93 14.33
CA GLN A 20 0.11 -5.57 14.10
C GLN A 20 1.04 -4.57 13.39
N ALA A 21 2.00 -4.07 14.17
CA ALA A 21 3.22 -3.44 13.68
C ALA A 21 4.01 -4.51 12.92
N VAL A 22 3.51 -4.90 11.75
CA VAL A 22 4.31 -5.75 10.89
C VAL A 22 5.37 -4.84 10.30
N ALA A 23 6.59 -5.04 10.76
CA ALA A 23 7.79 -4.44 10.21
C ALA A 23 7.99 -4.99 8.78
N PHE A 24 7.13 -4.57 7.86
CA PHE A 24 7.25 -4.89 6.45
C PHE A 24 8.19 -3.86 5.83
N GLY A 25 9.49 -3.98 6.13
CA GLY A 25 10.52 -3.44 5.26
C GLY A 25 10.58 -4.28 3.99
N ILE A 26 9.56 -4.21 3.13
CA ILE A 26 9.49 -5.03 1.89
C ILE A 26 10.63 -4.75 0.93
N ALA A 27 11.29 -3.61 1.12
CA ALA A 27 12.25 -3.14 0.16
C ALA A 27 13.29 -2.27 0.86
N THR A 28 14.41 -2.90 1.22
CA THR A 28 15.65 -2.20 1.56
C THR A 28 16.05 -1.27 0.41
N HIS A 29 15.67 -1.62 -0.84
CA HIS A 29 16.05 -0.88 -2.05
C HIS A 29 14.90 -0.03 -2.63
N LYS A 30 15.25 1.16 -3.14
CA LYS A 30 14.31 2.11 -3.78
C LYS A 30 13.51 1.48 -4.93
N GLN A 31 14.14 0.59 -5.71
CA GLN A 31 13.52 -0.04 -6.88
C GLN A 31 12.36 -0.98 -6.51
N GLU A 32 12.54 -1.79 -5.47
CA GLU A 32 11.50 -2.70 -4.99
C GLU A 32 10.31 -1.93 -4.41
N ARG A 33 10.57 -0.78 -3.75
CA ARG A 33 9.51 0.15 -3.32
C ARG A 33 8.70 0.67 -4.51
N TYR A 34 9.37 1.11 -5.59
CA TYR A 34 8.69 1.56 -6.81
C TYR A 34 7.84 0.46 -7.44
N GLN A 35 8.39 -0.73 -7.61
CA GLN A 35 7.67 -1.86 -8.18
C GLN A 35 6.44 -2.22 -7.34
N TRP A 36 6.55 -2.15 -6.02
CA TRP A 36 5.43 -2.38 -5.12
C TRP A 36 4.32 -1.33 -5.28
N VAL A 37 4.69 -0.05 -5.35
CA VAL A 37 3.75 1.06 -5.57
C VAL A 37 3.03 0.90 -6.91
N GLN A 38 3.76 0.62 -7.99
CA GLN A 38 3.18 0.43 -9.32
C GLN A 38 2.23 -0.78 -9.36
N LYS A 39 2.68 -1.95 -8.88
CA LYS A 39 1.86 -3.17 -8.84
C LYS A 39 0.58 -2.96 -8.03
N THR A 40 0.68 -2.29 -6.88
CA THR A 40 -0.48 -1.97 -6.02
C THR A 40 -1.43 -1.00 -6.73
N GLY A 41 -0.90 0.06 -7.34
CA GLY A 41 -1.69 1.05 -8.05
C GLY A 41 -2.53 0.44 -9.18
N VAL A 42 -1.93 -0.45 -9.97
CA VAL A 42 -2.63 -1.19 -11.03
C VAL A 42 -3.65 -2.16 -10.43
N LYS A 43 -3.26 -2.95 -9.42
CA LYS A 43 -4.14 -3.95 -8.77
C LYS A 43 -5.43 -3.34 -8.25
N HIS A 44 -5.36 -2.17 -7.61
CA HIS A 44 -6.52 -1.50 -7.02
C HIS A 44 -7.17 -0.45 -7.92
N ARG A 45 -6.74 -0.35 -9.19
CA ARG A 45 -7.21 0.67 -10.15
C ARG A 45 -7.20 2.07 -9.54
N TYR A 46 -6.08 2.44 -8.91
CA TYR A 46 -5.97 3.63 -8.04
C TYR A 46 -6.50 4.92 -8.68
N LEU A 47 -6.31 5.10 -9.99
CA LEU A 47 -6.78 6.27 -10.72
C LEU A 47 -8.31 6.37 -10.82
N LEU A 48 -9.03 5.25 -10.71
CA LEU A 48 -10.49 5.17 -10.76
C LEU A 48 -11.13 5.27 -9.36
N LEU A 49 -10.35 5.31 -8.29
CA LEU A 49 -10.85 5.34 -6.92
C LEU A 49 -11.38 6.73 -6.52
N GLY A 50 -12.44 6.73 -5.71
CA GLY A 50 -12.88 7.93 -5.00
C GLY A 50 -11.83 8.45 -4.01
N LYS A 51 -11.97 9.70 -3.56
CA LYS A 51 -10.99 10.37 -2.67
C LYS A 51 -10.71 9.57 -1.39
N ALA A 52 -11.75 9.00 -0.77
CA ALA A 52 -11.63 8.22 0.46
C ALA A 52 -10.80 6.94 0.23
N ASP A 53 -11.12 6.18 -0.82
CA ASP A 53 -10.45 4.92 -1.14
C ASP A 53 -9.00 5.13 -1.57
N ARG A 54 -8.70 6.20 -2.30
CA ARG A 54 -7.32 6.62 -2.56
C ARG A 54 -6.54 6.84 -1.27
N GLY A 55 -7.14 7.51 -0.29
CA GLY A 55 -6.53 7.74 1.02
C GLY A 55 -6.14 6.45 1.75
N PHE A 56 -6.98 5.41 1.69
CA PHE A 56 -6.65 4.11 2.26
C PHE A 56 -5.48 3.42 1.54
N VAL A 57 -5.48 3.43 0.20
CA VAL A 57 -4.36 2.86 -0.58
C VAL A 57 -3.05 3.61 -0.31
N THR A 58 -3.10 4.94 -0.20
CA THR A 58 -1.94 5.77 0.15
C THR A 58 -1.39 5.42 1.53
N ARG A 59 -2.23 5.36 2.56
CA ARG A 59 -1.80 4.99 3.92
C ARG A 59 -1.21 3.59 3.98
N TYR A 60 -1.80 2.66 3.23
CA TYR A 60 -1.26 1.31 3.07
C TYR A 60 0.14 1.33 2.46
N LEU A 61 0.32 2.03 1.34
CA LEU A 61 1.62 2.15 0.68
C LEU A 61 2.65 2.83 1.58
N MET A 62 2.29 3.85 2.34
CA MET A 62 3.18 4.48 3.33
C MET A 62 3.59 3.50 4.42
N LYS A 63 2.64 2.76 5.02
CA LYS A 63 2.90 1.77 6.07
C LYS A 63 3.84 0.66 5.59
N VAL A 64 3.68 0.25 4.34
CA VAL A 64 4.46 -0.84 3.72
C VAL A 64 5.81 -0.38 3.13
N THR A 65 5.93 0.87 2.68
CA THR A 65 7.19 1.39 2.10
C THR A 65 8.04 2.19 3.08
N GLY A 66 7.58 2.39 4.32
CA GLY A 66 8.29 3.20 5.31
C GLY A 66 8.22 4.70 5.05
N GLY A 67 7.11 5.20 4.50
CA GLY A 67 6.87 6.64 4.27
C GLY A 67 7.35 7.20 2.92
N TYR A 68 8.00 6.40 2.07
CA TYR A 68 8.55 6.88 0.79
C TYR A 68 7.51 7.14 -0.31
N PHE A 69 6.24 6.76 -0.16
CA PHE A 69 5.22 6.94 -1.20
C PHE A 69 5.14 8.38 -1.75
N VAL A 70 5.36 9.40 -0.91
CA VAL A 70 5.26 10.83 -1.30
C VAL A 70 6.45 11.31 -2.14
N SER A 71 7.62 10.66 -2.06
CA SER A 71 8.79 11.01 -2.91
C SER A 71 8.84 10.22 -4.23
N LEU A 72 7.84 9.36 -4.49
CA LEU A 72 7.86 8.41 -5.61
C LEU A 72 6.69 8.65 -6.60
N ALA A 73 5.77 9.56 -6.28
CA ALA A 73 4.66 9.99 -7.13
C ALA A 73 4.93 11.39 -7.66
#